data_AF-A0A0F5JKU5-F1
#
_entry.id   AF-A0A0F5JKU5-F1
#
_cell.length_a   1.000
_cell.length_b   1.000
_cell.length_c   1.000
_cell.angle_alpha   90.00
_cell.angle_beta   90.00
_cell.angle_gamma   90.00
#
_symmetry.space_group_name_H-M   'P 1'
#
loop_
_entity.id
_entity.type
_entity.pdbx_description
1 polymer ?
#
loop_
_entity_poly.entity_id
_entity_poly.type
_entity_poly.pdbx_seq_one_letter_code
_entity_poly.pdbx_strand_id
1 'polypeptide(L)'
;MEAENNSPVADTSGFEHIVQQFQQDISKDAYFEEESMRIKQAFSNTKQGEDQLLYLRHQLQCVKTFLTRLELPWDKYIPLLFRGFACYLQCEERKSVRSKNYRLSAELMECVAFLSQSGRLINSMANYYDKQIKEVEKKIAEKNIS
;
A
#
# COMPACT_ATOMS: atom_id res chain seq x y z
N MET A 1 0.21 15.67 40.08
CA MET A 1 -0.82 15.52 39.02
C MET A 1 -0.09 15.79 37.73
N GLU A 2 0.52 14.76 37.15
CA GLU A 2 1.41 14.90 35.99
C GLU A 2 0.55 14.87 34.73
N ALA A 3 0.68 15.91 33.91
CA ALA A 3 -0.03 16.05 32.66
C ALA A 3 0.45 14.98 31.69
N GLU A 4 -0.45 14.09 31.28
CA GLU A 4 -0.24 13.16 30.18
C GLU A 4 0.09 13.96 28.92
N ASN A 5 1.37 13.91 28.55
CA ASN A 5 1.89 14.51 27.34
C ASN A 5 1.51 13.59 26.17
N ASN A 6 0.27 13.73 25.69
CA ASN A 6 -0.23 13.02 24.52
C ASN A 6 0.56 13.49 23.29
N SER A 7 1.41 12.60 22.79
CA SER A 7 2.08 12.74 21.50
C SER A 7 1.04 13.03 20.40
N PRO A 8 1.36 13.83 19.36
CA PRO A 8 0.38 14.15 18.33
C PRO A 8 0.02 12.86 17.60
N VAL A 9 -1.25 12.46 17.71
CA VAL A 9 -1.87 11.48 16.83
C VAL A 9 -1.68 12.01 15.41
N ALA A 10 -1.05 11.23 14.52
CA ALA A 10 -0.87 11.67 13.15
C ALA A 10 -2.23 12.05 12.55
N ASP A 11 -2.30 13.20 11.89
CA ASP A 11 -3.54 13.74 11.36
C ASP A 11 -4.11 12.78 10.29
N THR A 12 -5.09 11.97 10.68
CA THR A 12 -5.70 10.95 9.82
C THR A 12 -6.74 11.54 8.85
N SER A 13 -7.02 12.84 8.92
CA SER A 13 -8.01 13.52 8.07
C SER A 13 -7.72 13.36 6.57
N GLY A 14 -6.44 13.31 6.18
CA GLY A 14 -6.03 13.03 4.80
C GLY A 14 -6.45 11.64 4.29
N PHE A 15 -6.61 10.65 5.17
CA PHE A 15 -7.03 9.31 4.76
C PHE A 15 -8.49 9.25 4.35
N GLU A 16 -9.36 10.10 4.89
CA GLU A 16 -10.79 10.10 4.56
C GLU A 16 -11.02 10.49 3.10
N HIS A 17 -10.31 11.51 2.61
CA HIS A 17 -10.36 11.93 1.21
C HIS A 17 -9.82 10.84 0.26
N ILE A 18 -8.75 10.15 0.65
CA ILE A 18 -8.18 9.04 -0.14
C ILE A 18 -9.15 7.84 -0.16
N VAL A 19 -9.78 7.51 0.97
CA VAL A 19 -10.78 6.44 1.05
C VAL A 19 -12.00 6.74 0.17
N GLN A 20 -12.43 8.01 0.09
CA GLN A 20 -13.51 8.44 -0.81
C GLN A 20 -13.13 8.29 -2.29
N GLN A 21 -11.87 8.50 -2.65
CA GLN A 21 -11.39 8.30 -4.03
C GLN A 21 -11.52 6.83 -4.46
N PHE A 22 -11.35 5.89 -3.53
CA PHE A 22 -11.58 4.46 -3.73
C PHE A 22 -13.07 4.05 -3.67
N GLN A 23 -14.00 5.00 -3.78
CA GLN A 23 -15.44 4.74 -3.90
C GLN A 23 -16.00 5.20 -5.26
N GLN A 24 -15.18 5.70 -6.19
CA GLN A 24 -15.65 6.14 -7.51
C GLN A 24 -16.29 4.99 -8.31
N ASP A 25 -17.38 5.32 -9.02
CA ASP A 25 -18.21 4.40 -9.78
C ASP A 25 -17.42 3.71 -10.91
N ILE A 26 -17.27 2.40 -10.79
CA ILE A 26 -16.43 1.54 -11.64
C ILE A 26 -17.21 1.02 -12.88
N SER A 27 -18.40 1.56 -13.15
CA SER A 27 -19.38 0.94 -14.04
C SER A 27 -19.22 1.29 -15.53
N LYS A 28 -18.10 1.88 -15.95
CA LYS A 28 -17.86 2.28 -17.36
C LYS A 28 -16.82 1.40 -18.02
N ASP A 29 -17.18 0.76 -19.14
CA ASP A 29 -16.30 -0.15 -19.90
C ASP A 29 -15.00 0.52 -20.35
N ALA A 30 -15.09 1.76 -20.84
CA ALA A 30 -13.95 2.56 -21.25
C ALA A 30 -12.95 2.84 -20.11
N TYR A 31 -13.39 2.81 -18.85
CA TYR A 31 -12.53 3.07 -17.70
C TYR A 31 -11.46 1.99 -17.54
N PHE A 32 -11.81 0.71 -17.69
CA PHE A 32 -10.86 -0.39 -17.48
C PHE A 32 -9.81 -0.48 -18.60
N GLU A 33 -10.20 -0.20 -19.84
CA GLU A 33 -9.24 -0.12 -20.95
C GLU A 33 -8.26 1.05 -20.77
N GLU A 34 -8.78 2.23 -20.42
CA GLU A 34 -7.95 3.40 -20.11
C GLU A 34 -7.03 3.13 -18.92
N GLU A 35 -7.53 2.51 -17.86
CA GLU A 35 -6.75 2.17 -16.68
C GLU A 35 -5.65 1.16 -16.98
N SER A 36 -5.93 0.13 -17.79
CA SER A 36 -4.90 -0.80 -18.27
C SER A 36 -3.80 -0.06 -19.05
N MET A 37 -4.17 0.90 -19.90
CA MET A 37 -3.19 1.67 -20.67
C MET A 37 -2.34 2.56 -19.75
N ARG A 38 -2.96 3.25 -18.78
CA ARG A 38 -2.25 4.06 -17.78
C ARG A 38 -1.22 3.23 -17.01
N ILE A 39 -1.61 2.04 -16.55
CA ILE A 39 -0.71 1.13 -15.82
C ILE A 39 0.42 0.64 -16.73
N LYS A 40 0.14 0.23 -17.98
CA LYS A 40 1.20 -0.18 -18.92
C LYS A 40 2.22 0.95 -19.17
N GLN A 41 1.74 2.19 -19.32
CA GLN A 41 2.60 3.37 -19.49
C GLN A 41 3.45 3.63 -18.24
N ALA A 42 2.83 3.61 -17.04
CA ALA A 42 3.53 3.86 -15.78
C ALA A 42 4.65 2.85 -15.51
N PHE A 43 4.44 1.58 -15.86
CA PHE A 43 5.43 0.50 -15.66
C PHE A 43 6.30 0.23 -16.90
N SER A 44 6.24 1.09 -17.94
CA SER A 44 7.02 0.94 -19.18
C SER A 44 6.90 -0.46 -19.82
N ASN A 45 5.75 -1.13 -19.66
CA ASN A 45 5.55 -2.47 -20.21
C ASN A 45 5.19 -2.38 -21.70
N THR A 46 6.16 -2.71 -22.56
CA THR A 46 6.07 -2.62 -24.02
C THR A 46 5.58 -3.90 -24.70
N LYS A 47 5.07 -4.88 -23.96
CA LYS A 47 4.52 -6.11 -24.53
C LYS A 47 3.28 -5.80 -25.39
N GLN A 48 3.47 -5.86 -26.71
CA GLN A 48 2.40 -5.74 -27.69
C GLN A 48 1.63 -7.06 -27.81
N GLY A 49 0.30 -6.99 -27.91
CA GLY A 49 -0.58 -8.14 -28.14
C GLY A 49 -1.16 -8.82 -26.89
N GLU A 50 -0.80 -8.41 -25.67
CA GLU A 50 -1.44 -8.92 -24.46
C GLU A 50 -2.81 -8.26 -24.23
N ASP A 51 -3.85 -9.08 -24.02
CA ASP A 51 -5.21 -8.61 -23.71
C ASP A 51 -5.18 -7.66 -22.50
N GLN A 52 -5.71 -6.45 -22.71
CA GLN A 52 -5.69 -5.37 -21.74
C GLN A 52 -6.40 -5.76 -20.43
N LEU A 53 -7.52 -6.48 -20.52
CA LEU A 53 -8.29 -6.91 -19.35
C LEU A 53 -7.56 -8.00 -18.57
N LEU A 54 -6.90 -8.94 -19.26
CA LEU A 54 -6.09 -9.98 -18.60
C LEU A 54 -4.87 -9.38 -17.89
N TYR A 55 -4.20 -8.43 -18.54
CA TYR A 55 -3.09 -7.70 -17.94
C TYR A 55 -3.55 -6.92 -16.70
N LEU A 56 -4.64 -6.17 -16.82
CA LEU A 56 -5.20 -5.40 -15.73
C LEU A 56 -5.59 -6.30 -14.55
N ARG A 57 -6.29 -7.41 -14.81
CA ARG A 57 -6.64 -8.38 -13.77
C ARG A 57 -5.41 -8.86 -13.00
N HIS A 58 -4.35 -9.23 -13.71
CA HIS A 58 -3.11 -9.68 -13.07
C HIS A 58 -2.50 -8.58 -12.20
N GLN A 59 -2.43 -7.35 -12.69
CA GLN A 59 -1.91 -6.22 -11.91
C GLN A 59 -2.73 -5.95 -10.65
N LEU A 60 -4.06 -5.94 -10.77
CA LEU A 60 -4.96 -5.75 -9.63
C LEU A 60 -4.79 -6.85 -8.58
N GLN A 61 -4.62 -8.11 -9.00
CA GLN A 61 -4.33 -9.23 -8.10
C GLN A 61 -2.98 -9.07 -7.39
N CYS A 62 -1.95 -8.62 -8.10
CA CYS A 62 -0.64 -8.33 -7.52
C CYS A 62 -0.73 -7.23 -6.46
N VAL A 63 -1.41 -6.11 -6.76
CA VAL A 63 -1.58 -5.00 -5.81
C VAL A 63 -2.41 -5.41 -4.59
N LYS A 64 -3.51 -6.14 -4.77
CA LYS A 64 -4.32 -6.67 -3.67
C LYS A 64 -3.49 -7.61 -2.77
N THR A 65 -2.70 -8.49 -3.37
CA THR A 65 -1.83 -9.42 -2.63
C THR A 65 -0.75 -8.66 -1.86
N PHE A 66 -0.19 -7.62 -2.46
CA PHE A 66 0.78 -6.76 -1.78
C PHE A 66 0.16 -6.04 -0.56
N LEU A 67 -1.01 -5.44 -0.72
CA LEU A 67 -1.71 -4.73 0.36
C LEU A 67 -2.10 -5.64 1.52
N THR A 68 -2.63 -6.83 1.23
CA THR A 68 -2.97 -7.81 2.28
C THR A 68 -1.74 -8.33 3.01
N ARG A 69 -0.58 -8.42 2.34
CA ARG A 69 0.69 -8.76 3.01
C ARG A 69 1.26 -7.62 3.85
N LEU A 70 0.89 -6.37 3.56
CA LEU A 70 1.24 -5.22 4.39
C LEU A 70 0.39 -5.14 5.67
N GLU A 71 -0.68 -5.91 5.79
CA GLU A 71 -1.50 -6.01 7.00
C GLU A 71 -0.81 -6.88 8.07
N LEU A 72 0.42 -6.49 8.44
CA LEU A 72 1.09 -7.04 9.61
C LEU A 72 0.57 -6.32 10.86
N PRO A 73 0.57 -6.97 12.03
CA PRO A 73 0.28 -6.33 13.32
C PRO A 73 1.44 -5.40 13.72
N TRP A 74 1.65 -4.32 12.97
CA TRP A 74 2.77 -3.40 13.12
C TRP A 74 2.85 -2.82 14.53
N ASP A 75 1.73 -2.54 15.19
CA ASP A 75 1.68 -2.12 16.59
C ASP A 75 2.43 -3.06 17.54
N LYS A 76 2.33 -4.37 17.30
CA LYS A 76 3.02 -5.39 18.09
C LYS A 76 4.50 -5.49 17.75
N TYR A 77 4.86 -5.15 16.51
CA TYR A 77 6.25 -5.21 16.04
C TYR A 77 7.06 -3.95 16.33
N ILE A 78 6.42 -2.78 16.51
CA ILE A 78 7.10 -1.52 16.84
C ILE A 78 8.07 -1.68 18.02
N PRO A 79 7.67 -2.23 19.19
CA PRO A 79 8.59 -2.40 20.32
C PRO A 79 9.72 -3.39 20.04
N LEU A 80 9.47 -4.43 19.25
CA LEU A 80 10.48 -5.44 18.90
C LEU A 80 11.53 -4.86 17.95
N LEU A 81 11.09 -4.15 16.91
CA LEU A 81 11.96 -3.48 15.94
C LEU A 81 12.79 -2.39 16.62
N PHE A 82 12.16 -1.57 17.47
CA PHE A 82 12.87 -0.55 18.25
C PHE A 82 14.01 -1.16 19.09
N ARG A 83 13.73 -2.24 19.83
CA ARG A 83 14.74 -2.94 20.63
C ARG A 83 15.87 -3.51 19.76
N GLY A 84 15.51 -4.13 18.63
CA GLY A 84 16.48 -4.69 17.68
C GLY A 84 17.42 -3.62 17.12
N PHE A 85 16.86 -2.50 16.64
CA PHE A 85 17.65 -1.38 16.13
C PHE A 85 18.48 -0.72 17.22
N ALA A 86 17.95 -0.54 18.43
CA ALA A 86 18.71 0.00 19.54
C ALA A 86 19.94 -0.86 19.85
N CYS A 87 19.80 -2.19 19.87
CA CYS A 87 20.93 -3.11 20.06
C CYS A 87 21.95 -3.00 18.91
N TYR A 88 21.48 -3.01 17.66
CA TYR A 88 22.34 -2.88 16.49
C TYR A 88 23.15 -1.57 16.51
N LEU A 89 22.51 -0.45 16.85
CA LEU A 89 23.14 0.87 16.90
C LEU A 89 24.14 0.99 18.06
N GLN A 90 23.91 0.29 19.17
CA GLN A 90 24.87 0.21 20.28
C GLN A 90 26.14 -0.54 19.89
N CYS A 91 26.05 -1.54 19.01
CA CYS A 91 27.19 -2.31 18.53
C CYS A 91 28.01 -1.60 17.44
N GLU A 92 27.54 -0.50 16.85
CA GLU A 92 28.28 0.19 15.79
C GLU A 92 29.32 1.18 16.37
N GLU A 93 30.59 0.83 16.23
CA GLU A 93 31.71 1.62 16.74
C GLU A 93 32.08 2.80 15.83
N ARG A 94 31.80 2.72 14.52
CA ARG A 94 32.16 3.76 13.55
C ARG A 94 31.20 4.94 13.60
N LYS A 95 31.68 6.09 14.08
CA LYS A 95 30.88 7.33 14.24
C LYS A 95 30.15 7.79 12.96
N SER A 96 30.81 7.73 11.80
CA SER A 96 30.22 8.16 10.51
C SER A 96 29.09 7.24 10.04
N VAL A 97 29.24 5.92 10.23
CA VAL A 97 28.24 4.90 9.88
C VAL A 97 27.07 4.93 10.86
N ARG A 98 27.36 5.11 12.15
CA ARG A 98 26.36 5.18 13.21
C ARG A 98 25.35 6.31 13.01
N SER A 99 25.80 7.51 12.66
CA SER A 99 24.89 8.64 12.37
C SER A 99 23.92 8.33 11.21
N LYS A 100 24.45 7.75 10.12
CA LYS A 100 23.63 7.29 8.99
C LYS A 100 22.64 6.21 9.40
N ASN A 101 23.07 5.23 10.19
CA ASN A 101 22.22 4.14 10.66
C ASN A 101 21.11 4.63 11.59
N TYR A 102 21.39 5.60 12.47
CA TYR A 102 20.36 6.25 13.29
C TYR A 102 19.28 6.89 12.43
N ARG A 103 19.68 7.69 11.42
CA ARG A 103 18.73 8.35 10.53
C ARG A 103 17.86 7.33 9.78
N LEU A 104 18.48 6.32 9.17
CA LEU A 104 17.75 5.27 8.44
C LEU A 104 16.83 4.46 9.35
N SER A 105 17.25 4.19 10.59
CA SER A 105 16.40 3.49 11.57
C SER A 105 15.21 4.35 11.98
N ALA A 106 15.40 5.66 12.14
CA ALA A 106 14.32 6.59 12.45
C ALA A 106 13.31 6.67 11.28
N GLU A 107 13.78 6.87 10.05
CA GLU A 107 12.95 6.87 8.84
C GLU A 107 12.14 5.56 8.72
N LEU A 108 12.77 4.41 8.99
CA LEU A 108 12.09 3.12 8.97
C LEU A 108 11.03 3.01 10.08
N MET A 109 11.34 3.47 11.29
CA MET A 109 10.37 3.47 12.40
C MET A 109 9.18 4.40 12.13
N GLU A 110 9.40 5.55 11.47
CA GLU A 110 8.33 6.42 11.00
C GLU A 110 7.42 5.70 9.98
N CYS A 111 8.00 4.97 9.02
CA CYS A 111 7.22 4.16 8.08
C CYS A 111 6.40 3.07 8.80
N VAL A 112 6.98 2.37 9.78
CA VAL A 112 6.29 1.32 10.54
C VAL A 112 5.14 1.91 11.36
N ALA A 113 5.35 3.07 12.00
CA ALA A 113 4.31 3.78 12.73
C ALA A 113 3.17 4.22 11.79
N PHE A 114 3.49 4.77 10.62
CA PHE A 114 2.50 5.10 9.59
C PHE A 114 1.68 3.86 9.17
N LEU A 115 2.34 2.73 8.90
CA LEU A 115 1.67 1.48 8.52
C LEU A 115 0.74 0.95 9.62
N SER A 116 1.12 1.06 10.88
CA SER A 116 0.30 0.64 12.02
C SER A 116 -1.05 1.39 12.08
N GLN A 117 -1.04 2.67 11.71
CA GLN A 117 -2.23 3.52 11.72
C GLN A 117 -3.05 3.41 10.42
N SER A 118 -2.43 2.86 9.37
CA SER A 118 -3.03 2.76 8.03
C SER A 118 -3.96 1.56 7.84
N GLY A 119 -4.25 0.77 8.88
CA GLY A 119 -5.07 -0.44 8.78
C GLY A 119 -6.43 -0.23 8.10
N ARG A 120 -7.14 0.87 8.40
CA ARG A 120 -8.41 1.23 7.74
C ARG A 120 -8.25 1.55 6.26
N LEU A 121 -7.17 2.24 5.90
CA LEU A 121 -6.85 2.58 4.51
C LEU A 121 -6.50 1.32 3.73
N ILE A 122 -5.62 0.46 4.27
CA ILE A 122 -5.22 -0.81 3.65
C ILE A 122 -6.44 -1.69 3.38
N ASN A 123 -7.34 -1.81 4.36
CA ASN A 123 -8.58 -2.57 4.23
C ASN A 123 -9.51 -1.97 3.15
N SER A 124 -9.65 -0.65 3.13
CA SER A 124 -10.47 0.04 2.11
C SER A 124 -9.91 -0.16 0.70
N MET A 125 -8.59 -0.06 0.54
CA MET A 125 -7.90 -0.32 -0.73
C MET A 125 -8.04 -1.79 -1.15
N ALA A 126 -7.82 -2.73 -0.24
CA ALA A 126 -7.96 -4.16 -0.53
C ALA A 126 -9.38 -4.50 -1.03
N ASN A 127 -10.40 -3.94 -0.39
CA ASN A 127 -11.80 -4.09 -0.80
C ASN A 127 -12.08 -3.45 -2.17
N TYR A 128 -11.49 -2.28 -2.44
CA TYR A 128 -11.61 -1.63 -3.74
C TYR A 128 -11.02 -2.47 -4.87
N TYR A 129 -9.79 -2.98 -4.69
CA TYR A 129 -9.15 -3.84 -5.67
C TYR A 129 -9.91 -5.17 -5.84
N ASP A 130 -10.47 -5.73 -4.77
CA ASP A 130 -11.33 -6.91 -4.87
C ASP A 130 -12.58 -6.68 -5.74
N LYS A 131 -13.23 -5.51 -5.58
CA LYS A 131 -14.36 -5.12 -6.44
C LYS A 131 -13.93 -4.95 -7.90
N GLN A 132 -12.81 -4.26 -8.14
CA GLN A 132 -12.30 -4.09 -9.51
C GLN A 132 -11.96 -5.42 -10.18
N ILE A 133 -11.35 -6.37 -9.45
CA ILE A 133 -11.05 -7.70 -9.99
C ILE A 133 -12.33 -8.41 -10.44
N LYS A 134 -13.38 -8.39 -9.60
CA LYS A 134 -14.67 -9.03 -9.93
C LYS A 134 -15.32 -8.44 -11.18
N GLU A 135 -15.30 -7.11 -11.32
CA GLU A 135 -15.84 -6.44 -12.50
C GLU A 135 -15.02 -6.76 -13.77
N VAL A 136 -13.69 -6.77 -13.68
CA VAL A 136 -12.83 -7.18 -14.80
C VAL A 136 -13.06 -8.64 -15.18
N GLU A 137 -13.20 -9.55 -14.22
CA GLU A 137 -13.51 -10.96 -14.46
C GLU A 137 -14.87 -11.16 -15.14
N LYS A 138 -15.89 -10.40 -14.71
CA LYS A 138 -17.20 -10.38 -15.36
C LYS A 138 -17.10 -9.94 -16.82
N LYS A 139 -16.34 -8.86 -17.10
CA LYS A 139 -16.12 -8.37 -18.47
C LYS A 139 -15.37 -9.35 -19.36
N ILE A 140 -14.36 -10.02 -18.81
CA ILE A 140 -13.64 -11.09 -19.52
C ILE A 140 -14.62 -12.22 -19.89
N ALA A 141 -15.50 -12.61 -18.97
CA ALA A 141 -16.51 -13.64 -19.24
C ALA A 141 -17.50 -13.20 -20.33
N GLU A 142 -18.01 -11.97 -20.27
CA GLU A 142 -18.90 -11.40 -21.29
C GLU A 142 -18.24 -11.36 -22.68
N LYS A 143 -16.96 -10.96 -22.77
CA LYS A 143 -16.18 -10.95 -24.02
C LYS A 143 -15.94 -12.34 -24.61
N ASN A 144 -15.83 -13.38 -23.77
CA ASN A 144 -15.61 -14.76 -24.24
C ASN A 144 -16.90 -15.46 -24.71
N ILE A 145 -18.07 -14.91 -24.40
CA ILE A 145 -19.38 -15.44 -24.79
C ILE A 145 -19.91 -14.79 -26.09
N SER A 146 -19.40 -13.59 -26.42
CA SER A 146 -19.74 -12.84 -27.64
C SER A 146 -18.83 -13.17 -28.83
#